data_AF-A0A820WGT5-F1
#
_entry.id   AF-A0A820WGT5-F1
#
_cell.length_a   1.000
_cell.length_b   1.000
_cell.length_c   1.000
_cell.angle_alpha   90.00
_cell.angle_beta   90.00
_cell.angle_gamma   90.00
#
_symmetry.space_group_name_H-M   'P 1'
#
loop_
_entity.id
_entity.type
_entity.pdbx_description
1 polymer ?
#
loop_
_entity_poly.entity_id
_entity_poly.type
_entity_poly.pdbx_seq_one_letter_code
_entity_poly.pdbx_strand_id
1 'polypeptide(L)'
;MAPSPMSSSSSISFTSSSAEECVRLGSVYGAFDVNGVLRGEKTISRHVISVADAARAQVKELLSSSLKDHSLTICPDYWIDSHKKISYLGVSVTIVDDQYVYKSIDLCCKSFEYRKKTAENTLK
;
A
#
# COMPACT_ATOMS: atom_id res chain seq x y z
N MET A 1 -2.51 -7.84 25.27
CA MET A 1 -1.93 -8.09 23.94
C MET A 1 -2.93 -8.91 23.15
N ALA A 2 -3.42 -8.39 22.02
CA ALA A 2 -4.26 -9.19 21.12
C ALA A 2 -3.37 -10.15 20.32
N PRO A 3 -3.80 -11.41 20.07
CA PRO A 3 -3.04 -12.34 19.27
C PRO A 3 -2.95 -11.86 17.82
N SER A 4 -1.78 -12.01 17.20
CA SER A 4 -1.60 -11.73 15.78
C SER A 4 -2.48 -12.67 14.93
N PRO A 5 -3.09 -12.18 13.83
CA PRO A 5 -3.91 -13.01 12.98
C PRO A 5 -3.08 -14.11 12.30
N MET A 6 -3.61 -15.33 12.22
CA MET A 6 -2.93 -16.49 11.59
C MET A 6 -2.61 -16.29 10.10
N SER A 7 -3.18 -15.29 9.44
CA SER A 7 -2.83 -14.92 8.05
C SER A 7 -1.44 -14.29 7.92
N SER A 8 -0.88 -13.74 9.01
CA SER A 8 0.45 -13.10 9.00
C SER A 8 1.58 -14.10 8.76
N SER A 9 1.44 -15.36 9.18
CA SER A 9 2.43 -16.43 8.98
C SER A 9 2.31 -17.13 7.63
N SER A 10 1.19 -16.95 6.93
CA SER A 10 0.93 -17.51 5.59
C SER A 10 1.15 -16.50 4.46
N SER A 11 1.53 -15.26 4.80
CA SER A 11 1.87 -14.21 3.84
C SER A 11 3.24 -14.51 3.22
N ILE A 12 3.27 -14.80 1.91
CA ILE A 12 4.48 -15.12 1.13
C ILE A 12 5.62 -14.11 1.34
N SER A 13 5.30 -12.85 1.60
CA SER A 13 6.25 -11.76 1.79
C SER A 13 6.93 -11.74 3.16
N PHE A 14 6.34 -12.33 4.21
CA PHE A 14 6.86 -12.18 5.58
C PHE A 14 7.75 -13.35 6.02
N THR A 15 7.45 -14.58 5.61
CA THR A 15 8.09 -15.78 6.19
C THR A 15 9.29 -16.33 5.42
N SER A 16 9.35 -16.19 4.09
CA SER A 16 10.52 -16.67 3.33
C SER A 16 11.62 -15.61 3.25
N SER A 17 11.31 -14.45 2.68
CA SER A 17 12.32 -13.40 2.38
C SER A 17 13.06 -12.87 3.61
N SER A 18 12.34 -12.50 4.68
CA SER A 18 12.97 -11.87 5.86
C SER A 18 13.75 -12.85 6.72
N ALA A 19 13.28 -14.10 6.83
CA ALA A 19 13.96 -15.13 7.63
C ALA A 19 15.21 -15.65 6.91
N GLU A 20 15.13 -15.86 5.60
CA GLU A 20 16.28 -16.24 4.76
C GLU A 20 17.38 -15.18 4.81
N GLU A 21 17.01 -13.90 4.77
CA GLU A 21 17.95 -12.79 4.86
C GLU A 21 18.69 -12.76 6.21
N CYS A 22 17.98 -13.03 7.32
CA CYS A 22 18.60 -13.14 8.65
C CYS A 22 19.56 -14.34 8.74
N VAL A 23 19.20 -15.49 8.15
CA VAL A 23 20.07 -16.67 8.08
C VAL A 23 21.32 -16.37 7.23
N ARG A 24 21.16 -15.65 6.13
CA ARG A 24 22.27 -15.19 5.27
C ARG A 24 23.20 -14.23 6.01
N LEU A 25 22.65 -13.28 6.77
CA LEU A 25 23.47 -12.37 7.58
C LEU A 25 24.26 -13.14 8.66
N GLY A 26 23.64 -14.16 9.26
CA GLY A 26 24.30 -15.04 10.24
C GLY A 26 25.41 -15.90 9.64
N SER A 27 25.26 -16.35 8.39
CA SER A 27 26.30 -17.14 7.72
C SER A 27 27.52 -16.31 7.31
N VAL A 28 27.34 -15.02 7.03
CA VAL A 28 28.44 -14.11 6.64
C VAL A 28 29.13 -13.47 7.85
N TYR A 29 28.37 -13.05 8.85
CA TYR A 29 28.88 -12.23 9.96
C TYR A 29 28.96 -12.96 11.31
N GLY A 30 28.49 -14.20 11.41
CA GLY A 30 28.49 -14.97 12.65
C GLY A 30 27.43 -14.47 13.65
N ALA A 31 27.74 -14.51 14.95
CA ALA A 31 26.83 -14.03 15.98
C ALA A 31 26.81 -12.48 16.00
N PHE A 32 25.64 -11.90 15.77
CA PHE A 32 25.41 -10.45 15.81
C PHE A 32 24.24 -10.09 16.72
N ASP A 33 24.24 -8.87 17.27
CA ASP A 33 23.11 -8.36 18.04
C ASP A 33 21.95 -8.00 17.09
N VAL A 34 20.84 -8.70 17.27
CA VAL A 34 19.61 -8.50 16.50
C VAL A 34 19.09 -7.07 16.63
N ASN A 35 19.30 -6.41 17.76
CA ASN A 35 18.88 -5.02 17.97
C ASN A 35 19.72 -4.01 17.17
N GLY A 36 20.95 -4.39 16.76
CA GLY A 36 21.78 -3.58 15.87
C GLY A 36 21.41 -3.73 14.39
N VAL A 37 20.69 -4.80 14.02
CA VAL A 37 20.27 -5.12 12.65
C VAL A 37 18.83 -4.69 12.39
N LEU A 38 17.93 -4.92 13.35
CA LEU A 38 16.55 -4.50 13.23
C LEU A 38 16.45 -2.98 13.40
N ARG A 39 15.99 -2.32 12.35
CA ARG A 39 15.78 -0.87 12.37
C ARG A 39 14.61 -0.52 13.29
N GLY A 40 14.77 0.51 14.11
CA GLY A 40 13.68 1.02 14.92
C GLY A 40 12.48 1.48 14.08
N GLU A 41 11.30 1.47 14.69
CA GLU A 41 10.00 1.80 14.06
C GLU A 41 10.04 3.10 13.23
N LYS A 42 10.66 4.15 13.78
CA LYS A 42 10.80 5.45 13.10
C LYS A 42 11.57 5.35 11.78
N THR A 43 12.59 4.50 11.73
CA THR A 43 13.41 4.31 10.53
C THR A 43 12.66 3.49 9.48
N ILE A 44 11.92 2.47 9.92
CA ILE A 44 11.04 1.69 9.03
C ILE A 44 9.97 2.61 8.43
N SER A 45 9.29 3.40 9.27
CA SER A 45 8.27 4.35 8.83
C SER A 45 8.81 5.35 7.78
N ARG A 46 9.97 5.97 8.03
CA ARG A 46 10.60 6.87 7.05
C ARG A 46 10.96 6.17 5.75
N HIS A 47 11.47 4.95 5.83
CA HIS A 47 11.82 4.18 4.64
C HIS A 47 10.57 3.83 3.83
N VAL A 48 9.49 3.37 4.48
CA VAL A 48 8.20 3.10 3.83
C VAL A 48 7.65 4.35 3.14
N ILE A 49 7.73 5.52 3.79
CA ILE A 49 7.33 6.80 3.17
C ILE A 49 8.16 7.07 1.91
N SER A 50 9.49 6.93 2.00
CA SER A 50 10.38 7.16 0.85
C SER A 50 10.11 6.20 -0.31
N VAL A 51 9.85 4.92 -0.03
CA VAL A 51 9.50 3.92 -1.04
C VAL A 51 8.13 4.25 -1.66
N ALA A 52 7.17 4.66 -0.84
CA ALA A 52 5.85 5.09 -1.32
C ALA A 52 5.94 6.33 -2.21
N ASP A 53 6.78 7.31 -1.87
CA ASP A 53 6.97 8.51 -2.69
C ASP A 53 7.63 8.20 -4.03
N ALA A 54 8.61 7.29 -4.06
CA ALA A 54 9.22 6.81 -5.30
C ALA A 54 8.19 6.09 -6.19
N ALA A 55 7.37 5.20 -5.60
CA ALA A 55 6.30 4.51 -6.30
C ALA A 55 5.23 5.49 -6.83
N ARG A 56 4.86 6.50 -6.05
CA ARG A 56 3.92 7.56 -6.48
C ARG A 56 4.43 8.33 -7.68
N ALA A 57 5.74 8.61 -7.76
CA ALA A 57 6.32 9.28 -8.91
C ALA A 57 6.14 8.44 -10.20
N GLN A 58 6.40 7.13 -10.12
CA GLN A 58 6.21 6.21 -11.24
C GLN A 58 4.73 6.10 -11.65
N VAL A 59 3.83 5.94 -10.68
CA VAL A 59 2.39 5.89 -10.93
C VAL A 59 1.90 7.20 -11.55
N LYS A 60 2.39 8.35 -11.09
CA LYS A 60 2.03 9.66 -11.66
C LYS A 60 2.40 9.76 -13.14
N GLU A 61 3.58 9.28 -13.51
CA GLU A 61 4.03 9.26 -14.90
C GLU A 61 3.12 8.35 -15.74
N LEU A 62 2.85 7.14 -15.27
CA LEU A 62 1.95 6.18 -15.91
C LEU A 62 0.53 6.73 -16.11
N LEU A 63 -0.04 7.35 -15.07
CA LEU A 63 -1.38 7.96 -15.17
C LEU A 63 -1.38 9.13 -16.16
N SER A 64 -0.30 9.90 -16.23
CA SER A 64 -0.18 11.04 -17.14
C SER A 64 -0.08 10.61 -18.60
N SER A 65 0.58 9.48 -18.90
CA SER A 65 0.58 8.89 -20.25
C SER A 65 -0.78 8.31 -20.59
N SER A 66 -1.34 7.47 -19.73
CA SER A 66 -2.63 6.79 -20.00
C SER A 66 -3.81 7.75 -20.10
N LEU A 67 -3.74 8.92 -19.44
CA LEU A 67 -4.74 9.98 -19.61
C LEU A 67 -4.69 10.60 -21.02
N LYS A 68 -3.51 10.76 -21.62
CA LYS A 68 -3.36 11.27 -22.99
C LYS A 68 -3.86 10.28 -24.02
N ASP A 69 -3.66 8.99 -23.76
CA ASP A 69 -4.05 7.90 -24.65
C ASP A 69 -5.52 7.49 -24.48
N HIS A 70 -6.26 8.15 -23.58
CA HIS A 70 -7.66 7.85 -23.25
C HIS A 70 -7.91 6.39 -22.82
N SER A 71 -6.88 5.73 -22.29
CA SER A 71 -6.90 4.32 -21.88
C SER A 71 -7.13 4.13 -20.38
N LEU A 72 -7.57 5.19 -19.69
CA LEU A 72 -7.68 5.27 -18.24
C LEU A 72 -9.14 5.39 -17.80
N THR A 73 -9.56 4.54 -16.87
CA THR A 73 -10.87 4.62 -16.20
C THR A 73 -10.69 4.74 -14.69
N ILE A 74 -11.35 5.73 -14.08
CA ILE A 74 -11.34 5.95 -12.63
C ILE A 74 -12.56 5.26 -12.01
N CYS A 75 -12.34 4.45 -10.99
CA CYS A 75 -13.35 3.68 -10.29
C CYS A 75 -13.40 4.12 -8.82
N PRO A 76 -14.25 5.09 -8.47
CA PRO A 76 -14.50 5.42 -7.06
C PRO A 76 -15.38 4.33 -6.43
N ASP A 77 -14.94 3.78 -5.30
CA ASP A 77 -15.68 2.82 -4.50
C ASP A 77 -16.01 3.43 -3.14
N TYR A 78 -17.27 3.34 -2.72
CA TYR A 78 -17.75 3.92 -1.47
C TYR A 78 -18.45 2.88 -0.62
N TRP A 79 -17.93 2.67 0.59
CA TRP A 79 -18.52 1.72 1.54
C TRP A 79 -18.56 2.29 2.95
N ILE A 80 -19.37 1.66 3.80
CA ILE A 80 -19.60 2.10 5.18
C ILE A 80 -19.32 0.92 6.09
N ASP A 81 -18.40 1.11 7.04
CA ASP A 81 -18.25 0.22 8.18
C ASP A 81 -19.26 0.63 9.26
N SER A 82 -20.37 -0.11 9.33
CA SER A 82 -21.46 0.16 10.27
C SER A 82 -21.10 -0.13 11.73
N HIS A 83 -20.06 -0.94 11.98
CA HIS A 83 -19.55 -1.23 13.32
C HIS A 83 -18.69 -0.08 13.83
N LYS A 84 -17.72 0.36 13.02
CA LYS A 84 -16.84 1.49 13.36
C LYS A 84 -17.48 2.85 13.17
N LYS A 85 -18.65 2.92 12.50
CA LYS A 85 -19.31 4.17 12.09
C LYS A 85 -18.37 5.07 11.27
N ILE A 86 -17.62 4.47 10.36
CA ILE A 86 -16.70 5.16 9.44
C ILE A 86 -17.14 4.87 8.02
N SER A 87 -17.11 5.88 7.16
CA SER A 87 -17.29 5.68 5.72
C SER A 87 -15.95 5.78 5.00
N TYR A 88 -15.77 5.04 3.94
CA TYR A 88 -14.52 4.99 3.19
C TYR A 88 -14.80 5.31 1.72
N LEU A 89 -13.88 6.03 1.11
CA LEU A 89 -13.78 6.20 -0.34
C LEU A 89 -12.47 5.59 -0.80
N GLY A 90 -12.56 4.48 -1.50
CA GLY A 90 -11.48 3.95 -2.33
C GLY A 90 -11.51 4.64 -3.69
N VAL A 91 -10.35 4.95 -4.24
CA VAL A 91 -10.22 5.35 -5.64
C VAL A 91 -9.21 4.41 -6.28
N SER A 92 -9.68 3.60 -7.21
CA SER A 92 -8.82 2.77 -8.05
C SER A 92 -8.86 3.30 -9.48
N VAL A 93 -7.78 3.02 -10.21
CA VAL A 93 -7.67 3.33 -11.63
C VAL A 93 -7.38 2.05 -12.38
N THR A 94 -8.09 1.87 -13.48
CA THR A 94 -7.91 0.77 -14.40
C THR A 94 -7.37 1.30 -15.72
N ILE A 95 -6.34 0.64 -16.23
CA ILE A 95 -5.64 0.99 -17.47
C ILE A 95 -5.60 -0.25 -18.34
N VAL A 96 -5.97 -0.11 -19.61
CA VAL A 96 -5.78 -1.16 -20.62
C VAL A 96 -4.80 -0.63 -21.65
N ASP A 97 -3.61 -1.24 -21.73
CA ASP A 97 -2.61 -0.81 -22.71
C ASP A 97 -2.87 -1.39 -24.11
N ASP A 98 -2.09 -0.94 -25.10
CA ASP A 98 -2.21 -1.35 -26.50
C ASP A 98 -1.94 -2.85 -26.72
N GLN A 99 -1.34 -3.53 -25.73
CA GLN A 99 -1.14 -4.97 -25.73
C GLN A 99 -2.30 -5.71 -25.04
N TYR A 100 -3.40 -5.01 -24.75
CA TYR A 100 -4.57 -5.50 -24.02
C TYR A 100 -4.24 -6.00 -22.62
N VAL A 101 -3.16 -5.50 -21.99
CA VAL A 101 -2.82 -5.84 -20.61
C VAL A 101 -3.60 -4.92 -19.68
N TYR A 102 -4.44 -5.56 -18.87
CA TYR A 102 -5.21 -4.89 -17.83
C TYR A 102 -4.34 -4.64 -16.60
N LYS A 103 -4.32 -3.40 -16.13
CA LYS A 103 -3.66 -2.98 -14.88
C LYS A 103 -4.69 -2.29 -13.99
N SER A 104 -4.79 -2.73 -12.74
CA SER A 104 -5.58 -2.06 -11.71
C SER A 104 -4.65 -1.54 -10.62
N ILE A 105 -4.81 -0.26 -10.27
CA ILE A 105 -3.97 0.44 -9.31
C ILE A 105 -4.86 1.16 -8.30
N ASP A 106 -4.74 0.81 -7.03
CA ASP A 106 -5.39 1.54 -5.94
C ASP A 106 -4.61 2.83 -5.65
N LEU A 107 -5.24 3.98 -5.86
CA LEU A 107 -4.61 5.28 -5.64
C LEU A 107 -4.70 5.71 -4.18
N CYS A 108 -5.88 5.60 -3.59
CA CYS A 108 -6.10 5.99 -2.21
C CYS A 108 -7.32 5.30 -1.59
N CYS A 109 -7.31 5.26 -0.26
CA CYS A 109 -8.47 4.93 0.55
C CYS A 109 -8.57 5.98 1.66
N LYS A 110 -9.61 6.83 1.60
CA LYS A 110 -9.82 7.93 2.54
C LYS A 110 -11.01 7.60 3.44
N SER A 111 -10.82 7.68 4.74
CA SER A 111 -11.88 7.54 5.73
C SER A 111 -12.54 8.89 6.03
N PHE A 112 -13.86 8.89 6.21
CA PHE A 112 -14.67 10.03 6.60
C PHE A 112 -15.49 9.69 7.84
N GLU A 113 -15.59 10.66 8.75
CA GLU A 113 -16.53 10.58 9.86
C GLU A 113 -17.97 10.54 9.32
N TYR A 114 -18.79 9.66 9.89
CA TYR A 114 -20.15 9.34 9.43
C TYR A 114 -21.04 10.57 9.19
N ARG A 115 -20.80 11.69 9.89
CA ARG A 115 -21.65 12.89 9.87
C ARG A 115 -21.26 13.95 8.82
N LYS A 116 -20.16 13.78 8.06
CA LYS A 116 -19.65 14.79 7.10
C LYS A 116 -19.79 14.38 5.64
N LYS A 117 -20.95 13.84 5.25
CA LYS A 117 -21.24 13.38 3.87
C LYS A 117 -21.92 14.47 3.03
N THR A 118 -21.25 15.58 2.76
CA THR A 118 -21.66 16.51 1.70
C THR A 118 -20.82 16.25 0.46
N ALA A 119 -21.41 16.36 -0.73
CA ALA A 119 -20.69 16.19 -2.01
C ALA A 119 -19.43 17.07 -2.10
N GLU A 120 -19.45 18.22 -1.43
CA GLU A 120 -18.35 19.17 -1.30
C GLU A 120 -17.12 18.61 -0.57
N ASN A 121 -17.31 17.70 0.39
CA ASN A 121 -16.19 17.12 1.16
C ASN A 121 -15.44 16.02 0.39
N THR A 122 -16.01 15.52 -0.69
CA THR A 122 -15.40 14.49 -1.55
C THR A 122 -14.44 15.10 -2.58
N LEU A 123 -14.59 16.40 -2.89
CA LEU A 123 -13.78 17.13 -3.88
C LEU A 123 -12.59 17.90 -3.28
N LYS A 124 -12.40 17.84 -1.95
CA LYS A 124 -11.25 18.43 -1.23
C LYS A 124 -10.24 17.36 -0.78
#